data_AF-A0A9D6E2W6-F1
#
_entry.id   AF-A0A9D6E2W6-F1
#
_cell.length_a   1.000
_cell.length_b   1.000
_cell.length_c   1.000
_cell.angle_alpha   90.00
_cell.angle_beta   90.00
_cell.angle_gamma   90.00
#
_symmetry.space_group_name_H-M   'P 1'
#
loop_
_entity.id
_entity.type
_entity.pdbx_description
1 polymer ?
#
loop_
_entity_poly.entity_id
_entity_poly.type
_entity_poly.pdbx_seq_one_letter_code
_entity_poly.pdbx_strand_id
1 'polypeptide(L)'
;MPTPDEALLADFHRVVKELGRIPTGIQYDFRGKFSFAVYKKRFSGIQGTLTRYRDWLEQSDPDAPELQLVQIKSKHEIVTQPPAVRISVGSQQWAKGSGIVFGAPISFRGLRHAPTNEQGVVYLFGMVSSELGLIVEAVQSAYPDCEAKRCVDSRQNRWQRVRIEFEFYSSNFKDHGHDPGRCDMIVCWEHDWPECPLEVIELRSVIDSLEG
;
A
#
# COMPACT_ATOMS: atom_id res chain seq x y z
N MET A 1 13.39 21.30 26.40
CA MET A 1 13.61 20.10 25.57
C MET A 1 12.28 19.73 24.95
N PRO A 2 12.22 19.37 23.66
CA PRO A 2 10.95 18.98 23.04
C PRO A 2 10.39 17.76 23.76
N THR A 3 9.06 17.69 23.86
CA THR A 3 8.40 16.50 24.38
C THR A 3 8.66 15.30 23.46
N PRO A 4 8.54 14.05 23.94
CA PRO A 4 8.72 12.88 23.07
C PRO A 4 7.77 12.88 21.87
N ASP A 5 6.58 13.47 22.01
CA ASP A 5 5.60 13.63 20.93
C ASP A 5 6.07 14.67 19.91
N GLU A 6 6.56 15.82 20.36
CA GLU A 6 7.15 16.84 19.47
C GLU A 6 8.35 16.31 18.69
N ALA A 7 9.20 15.49 19.32
CA ALA A 7 10.34 14.88 18.64
C ALA A 7 9.90 13.91 17.54
N LEU A 8 8.82 13.14 17.76
CA LEU A 8 8.23 12.27 16.76
C LEU A 8 7.63 13.10 15.60
N LEU A 9 6.87 14.15 15.91
CA LEU A 9 6.20 14.98 14.91
C LEU A 9 7.18 15.82 14.09
N ALA A 10 8.26 16.32 14.69
CA ALA A 10 9.32 17.04 13.99
C ALA A 10 10.09 16.13 13.00
N ASP A 11 10.35 14.87 13.36
CA ASP A 11 10.97 13.92 12.42
C ASP A 11 9.97 13.50 11.32
N PHE A 12 8.69 13.35 11.66
CA PHE A 12 7.62 13.13 10.68
C PHE A 12 7.55 14.28 9.66
N HIS A 13 7.54 15.51 10.15
CA HIS A 13 7.57 16.71 9.32
C HIS A 13 8.77 16.74 8.39
N ARG A 14 9.98 16.45 8.89
CA ARG A 14 11.20 16.39 8.08
C ARG A 14 11.06 15.42 6.92
N VAL A 15 10.51 14.22 7.15
CA VAL A 15 10.29 13.23 6.08
C VAL A 15 9.22 13.69 5.09
N VAL A 16 8.15 14.34 5.57
CA VAL A 16 7.14 14.95 4.68
C VAL A 16 7.77 16.00 3.77
N LYS A 17 8.64 16.88 4.30
CA LYS A 17 9.36 17.89 3.51
C LYS A 17 10.29 17.27 2.47
N GLU A 18 11.00 16.21 2.86
CA GLU A 18 11.91 15.49 1.97
C GLU A 18 11.17 14.82 0.80
N LEU A 19 9.97 14.29 1.05
CA LEU A 19 9.16 13.61 0.03
C LEU A 19 8.22 14.53 -0.75
N GLY A 20 7.90 15.71 -0.22
CA GLY A 20 6.84 16.57 -0.75
C GLY A 20 5.44 15.95 -0.67
N ARG A 21 5.26 14.88 0.13
CA ARG A 21 4.00 14.15 0.33
C ARG A 21 3.98 13.48 1.70
N ILE A 22 2.79 13.10 2.17
CA ILE A 22 2.66 12.27 3.38
C ILE A 22 3.33 10.90 3.14
N PRO A 23 4.32 10.50 3.95
CA PRO A 23 4.98 9.21 3.81
C PRO A 23 4.05 8.07 4.21
N THR A 24 4.18 6.96 3.50
CA THR A 24 3.64 5.66 3.93
C THR A 24 4.45 5.13 5.10
N GLY A 25 3.96 4.11 5.80
CA GLY A 25 4.72 3.55 6.92
C GLY A 25 6.10 3.04 6.53
N ILE A 26 6.20 2.35 5.40
CA ILE A 26 7.47 1.85 4.84
C ILE A 26 8.37 3.01 4.40
N GLN A 27 7.81 4.02 3.72
CA GLN A 27 8.56 5.21 3.30
C GLN A 27 9.11 6.00 4.48
N TYR A 28 8.33 6.05 5.56
CA TYR A 28 8.73 6.64 6.82
C TYR A 28 9.83 5.81 7.46
N ASP A 29 9.66 4.49 7.64
CA ASP A 29 10.67 3.60 8.22
C ASP A 29 12.00 3.67 7.46
N PHE A 30 11.96 3.89 6.14
CA PHE A 30 13.14 4.04 5.30
C PHE A 30 13.95 5.33 5.57
N ARG A 31 13.29 6.44 5.95
CA ARG A 31 13.88 7.80 6.03
C ARG A 31 13.90 8.37 7.44
N GLY A 32 12.99 7.91 8.27
CA GLY A 32 12.74 8.36 9.63
C GLY A 32 13.84 7.88 10.58
N LYS A 33 13.93 8.59 11.70
CA LYS A 33 14.75 8.21 12.85
C LYS A 33 14.04 7.18 13.72
N PHE A 34 12.71 7.15 13.65
CA PHE A 34 11.84 6.27 14.45
C PHE A 34 11.10 5.29 13.55
N SER A 35 10.64 4.18 14.12
CA SER A 35 9.74 3.29 13.38
C SER A 35 8.33 3.88 13.31
N PHE A 36 7.68 3.77 12.16
CA PHE A 36 6.29 4.18 11.94
C PHE A 36 5.30 3.43 12.85
N ALA A 37 5.64 2.22 13.30
CA ALA A 37 4.85 1.49 14.30
C ALA A 37 4.69 2.28 15.61
N VAL A 38 5.67 3.10 15.99
CA VAL A 38 5.61 3.97 17.18
C VAL A 38 4.50 5.01 17.03
N TYR A 39 4.36 5.60 15.85
CA TYR A 39 3.33 6.61 15.54
C TYR A 39 1.94 5.98 15.61
N LYS A 40 1.74 4.85 14.94
CA LYS A 40 0.46 4.12 14.98
C LYS A 40 0.06 3.74 16.41
N LYS A 41 1.00 3.28 17.23
CA LYS A 41 0.72 2.90 18.63
C LYS A 41 0.40 4.12 19.49
N ARG A 42 1.14 5.21 19.32
CA ARG A 42 1.06 6.39 20.19
C ARG A 42 -0.05 7.35 19.81
N PHE A 43 -0.40 7.42 18.52
CA PHE A 43 -1.37 8.34 17.96
C PHE A 43 -2.59 7.63 17.35
N SER A 44 -2.95 6.44 17.84
CA SER A 44 -4.19 5.75 17.44
C SER A 44 -4.30 5.52 15.92
N GLY A 45 -3.24 4.99 15.32
CA GLY A 45 -3.17 4.66 13.90
C GLY A 45 -2.74 5.84 13.01
N ILE A 46 -2.87 5.66 11.68
CA ILE A 46 -2.46 6.65 10.69
C ILE A 46 -3.31 7.93 10.80
N GLN A 47 -4.64 7.80 10.94
CA GLN A 47 -5.54 8.95 11.01
C GLN A 47 -5.25 9.82 12.23
N GLY A 48 -5.05 9.23 13.41
CA GLY A 48 -4.67 10.02 14.58
C GLY A 48 -3.23 10.57 14.48
N THR A 49 -2.32 9.89 13.77
CA THR A 49 -0.99 10.46 13.44
C THR A 49 -1.13 11.73 12.59
N LEU A 50 -1.97 11.71 11.55
CA LEU A 50 -2.21 12.87 10.69
C LEU A 50 -2.90 14.01 11.41
N THR A 51 -3.89 13.71 12.27
CA THR A 51 -4.53 14.72 13.14
C THR A 51 -3.49 15.39 14.03
N ARG A 52 -2.66 14.61 14.74
CA ARG A 52 -1.61 15.15 15.62
C ARG A 52 -0.56 15.96 14.85
N TYR A 53 -0.21 15.50 13.65
CA TYR A 53 0.72 16.21 12.78
C TYR A 53 0.18 17.56 12.30
N ARG A 54 -1.10 17.62 11.90
CA ARG A 54 -1.76 18.88 11.54
C ARG A 54 -1.81 19.84 12.73
N ASP A 55 -2.30 19.37 13.88
CA ASP A 55 -2.46 20.23 15.05
C ASP A 55 -1.10 20.79 15.51
N TRP A 56 -0.03 20.01 15.35
CA TRP A 56 1.35 20.46 15.61
C TRP A 56 1.86 21.45 14.55
N LEU A 57 1.58 21.24 13.27
CA LEU A 57 1.92 22.18 12.19
C LEU A 57 1.22 23.52 12.38
N GLU A 58 -0.08 23.53 12.67
CA GLU A 58 -0.86 24.76 12.91
C GLU A 58 -0.28 25.61 14.06
N GLN A 59 0.35 24.97 15.05
CA GLN A 59 0.98 25.64 16.18
C GLN A 59 2.43 26.06 15.92
N SER A 60 3.16 25.31 15.10
CA SER A 60 4.61 25.50 14.91
C SER A 60 4.95 26.32 13.68
N ASP A 61 4.20 26.15 12.58
CA ASP A 61 4.38 26.85 11.31
C ASP A 61 3.04 26.87 10.53
N PRO A 62 2.15 27.83 10.84
CA PRO A 62 0.81 27.90 10.25
C PRO A 62 0.80 28.23 8.75
N ASP A 63 1.91 28.71 8.20
CA ASP A 63 2.05 29.05 6.78
C ASP A 63 2.76 27.93 5.98
N ALA A 64 3.07 26.80 6.63
CA ALA A 64 3.73 25.66 6.00
C ALA A 64 2.88 25.06 4.86
N PRO A 65 3.42 24.91 3.63
CA PRO A 65 2.68 24.32 2.52
C PRO A 65 2.25 22.87 2.80
N GLU A 66 2.92 22.18 3.72
CA GLU A 66 2.62 20.82 4.15
C GLU A 66 1.26 20.71 4.85
N LEU A 67 0.69 21.79 5.38
CA LEU A 67 -0.69 21.81 5.89
C LEU A 67 -1.71 21.41 4.80
N GLN A 68 -1.45 21.77 3.55
CA GLN A 68 -2.31 21.38 2.43
C GLN A 68 -2.25 19.86 2.19
N LEU A 69 -1.10 19.21 2.42
CA LEU A 69 -0.95 17.76 2.25
C LEU A 69 -1.81 16.97 3.24
N VAL A 70 -2.03 17.52 4.44
CA VAL A 70 -2.90 16.89 5.45
C VAL A 70 -4.38 17.20 5.18
N GLN A 71 -4.69 18.39 4.64
CA GLN A 71 -6.06 18.77 4.26
C GLN A 71 -6.60 18.02 3.03
N ILE A 72 -5.75 17.68 2.06
CA ILE A 72 -6.17 17.02 0.80
C ILE A 72 -6.73 15.61 1.05
N LYS A 73 -6.29 14.89 2.09
CA LYS A 73 -6.80 13.53 2.41
C LYS A 73 -8.08 13.52 3.24
N SER A 74 -8.40 14.59 3.96
CA SER A 74 -9.66 14.72 4.71
C SER A 74 -10.88 15.00 3.82
N LYS A 75 -10.70 15.20 2.50
CA LYS A 75 -11.81 15.38 1.55
C LYS A 75 -12.59 14.11 1.21
N HIS A 76 -12.21 12.94 1.76
CA HIS A 76 -13.19 11.89 1.99
C HIS A 76 -14.03 12.23 3.22
N GLU A 77 -14.70 13.38 3.16
CA GLU A 77 -16.05 13.43 3.70
C GLU A 77 -16.78 12.32 2.96
N ILE A 78 -17.23 11.32 3.72
CA ILE A 78 -18.06 10.22 3.25
C ILE A 78 -19.00 10.81 2.20
N VAL A 79 -18.85 10.42 0.93
CA VAL A 79 -19.97 10.50 0.01
C VAL A 79 -21.00 9.63 0.71
N THR A 80 -21.89 10.29 1.45
CA THR A 80 -23.06 9.68 2.02
C THR A 80 -23.65 8.95 0.84
N GLN A 81 -23.70 7.62 0.97
CA GLN A 81 -24.53 6.82 0.10
C GLN A 81 -25.83 7.62 -0.05
N PRO A 82 -26.27 7.98 -1.28
CA PRO A 82 -27.60 8.56 -1.43
C PRO A 82 -28.55 7.73 -0.58
N PRO A 83 -29.41 8.37 0.24
CA PRO A 83 -30.13 7.71 1.32
C PRO A 83 -30.64 6.40 0.80
N ALA A 84 -30.22 5.29 1.44
CA ALA A 84 -30.47 3.95 0.97
C ALA A 84 -31.94 3.83 0.61
N VAL A 85 -32.24 3.97 -0.69
CA VAL A 85 -33.52 3.56 -1.21
C VAL A 85 -33.44 2.07 -1.02
N ARG A 86 -34.16 1.56 -0.02
CA ARG A 86 -34.41 0.14 0.15
C ARG A 86 -35.24 -0.29 -1.04
N ILE A 87 -34.60 -0.41 -2.20
CA ILE A 87 -35.10 -1.26 -3.25
C ILE A 87 -34.96 -2.65 -2.65
N SER A 88 -36.10 -3.26 -2.35
CA SER A 88 -36.18 -4.71 -2.20
C SER A 88 -35.79 -5.30 -3.55
N VAL A 89 -34.49 -5.39 -3.80
CA VAL A 89 -33.96 -6.09 -4.96
C VAL A 89 -34.18 -7.56 -4.62
N GLY A 90 -35.35 -8.07 -4.98
CA GLY A 90 -35.50 -9.50 -5.22
C GLY A 90 -34.35 -9.92 -6.12
N SER A 91 -33.85 -11.13 -5.92
CA SER A 91 -32.71 -11.74 -6.61
C SER A 91 -32.83 -11.70 -8.13
N GLN A 92 -32.68 -10.52 -8.72
CA GLN A 92 -32.62 -10.28 -10.14
C GLN A 92 -31.20 -10.73 -10.52
N GLN A 93 -31.08 -11.98 -10.95
CA GLN A 93 -29.88 -12.45 -11.63
C GLN A 93 -29.85 -11.82 -13.01
N TRP A 94 -28.96 -10.85 -13.19
CA TRP A 94 -28.68 -10.28 -14.50
C TRP A 94 -27.97 -11.34 -15.32
N ALA A 95 -28.48 -11.63 -16.53
CA ALA A 95 -27.81 -12.55 -17.44
C ALA A 95 -26.38 -12.06 -17.70
N LYS A 96 -25.37 -12.92 -17.51
CA LYS A 96 -23.97 -12.60 -17.82
C LYS A 96 -23.86 -12.30 -19.32
N GLY A 97 -23.78 -11.03 -19.68
CA GLY A 97 -23.42 -10.62 -21.04
C GLY A 97 -21.98 -11.02 -21.37
N SER A 98 -21.64 -11.11 -22.64
CA SER A 98 -20.30 -11.48 -23.15
C SER A 98 -19.23 -10.38 -22.97
N GLY A 99 -19.46 -9.41 -22.07
CA GLY A 99 -18.56 -8.28 -21.84
C GLY A 99 -17.37 -8.62 -20.94
N ILE A 100 -16.40 -7.71 -20.91
CA ILE A 100 -15.26 -7.78 -19.97
C ILE A 100 -15.80 -7.61 -18.54
N VAL A 101 -15.38 -8.51 -17.65
CA VAL A 101 -15.71 -8.43 -16.22
C VAL A 101 -14.66 -7.59 -15.52
N PHE A 102 -15.12 -6.58 -14.78
CA PHE A 102 -14.27 -5.71 -13.97
C PHE A 102 -14.35 -6.10 -12.50
N GLY A 103 -13.25 -5.92 -11.77
CA GLY A 103 -13.22 -6.10 -10.33
C GLY A 103 -13.99 -5.01 -9.57
N ALA A 104 -13.98 -5.12 -8.25
CA ALA A 104 -14.56 -4.10 -7.37
C ALA A 104 -14.00 -2.71 -7.71
N PRO A 105 -14.80 -1.63 -7.63
CA PRO A 105 -14.30 -0.28 -7.82
C PRO A 105 -13.14 0.03 -6.86
N ILE A 106 -12.05 0.55 -7.41
CA ILE A 106 -10.92 1.14 -6.67
C ILE A 106 -10.60 2.48 -7.34
N SER A 107 -9.94 3.42 -6.66
CA SER A 107 -9.54 4.69 -7.28
C SER A 107 -8.05 4.96 -7.15
N PHE A 108 -7.24 3.94 -7.41
CA PHE A 108 -5.82 3.95 -7.13
C PHE A 108 -4.99 4.35 -8.35
N ARG A 109 -4.35 5.53 -8.31
CA ARG A 109 -3.41 6.03 -9.35
C ARG A 109 -3.96 5.92 -10.79
N GLY A 110 -5.26 6.12 -10.96
CA GLY A 110 -5.94 6.03 -12.26
C GLY A 110 -6.46 4.65 -12.64
N LEU A 111 -6.13 3.60 -11.88
CA LEU A 111 -6.76 2.29 -11.98
C LEU A 111 -8.12 2.33 -11.26
N ARG A 112 -9.22 2.08 -12.00
CA ARG A 112 -10.60 2.24 -11.50
C ARG A 112 -11.25 0.97 -10.96
N HIS A 113 -10.65 -0.18 -11.23
CA HIS A 113 -11.20 -1.48 -10.88
C HIS A 113 -10.08 -2.40 -10.39
N ALA A 114 -10.38 -3.17 -9.35
CA ALA A 114 -9.46 -4.14 -8.78
C ALA A 114 -9.02 -5.17 -9.84
N PRO A 115 -7.81 -5.72 -9.71
CA PRO A 115 -7.38 -6.88 -10.49
C PRO A 115 -8.43 -7.99 -10.45
N THR A 116 -8.56 -8.71 -11.57
CA THR A 116 -9.42 -9.90 -11.69
C THR A 116 -8.61 -11.14 -12.09
N ASN A 117 -7.30 -11.00 -12.24
CA ASN A 117 -6.33 -12.03 -12.62
C ASN A 117 -4.90 -11.57 -12.26
N GLU A 118 -3.93 -12.45 -12.50
CA GLU A 118 -2.50 -12.25 -12.24
C GLU A 118 -1.94 -11.05 -13.02
N GLN A 119 -2.34 -10.85 -14.28
CA GLN A 119 -1.86 -9.71 -15.07
C GLN A 119 -2.24 -8.35 -14.47
N GLY A 120 -3.42 -8.25 -13.86
CA GLY A 120 -3.83 -7.07 -13.10
C GLY A 120 -2.96 -6.85 -11.86
N VAL A 121 -2.53 -7.93 -11.20
CA VAL A 121 -1.60 -7.89 -10.06
C VAL A 121 -0.23 -7.39 -10.50
N VAL A 122 0.32 -7.91 -11.60
CA VAL A 122 1.60 -7.46 -12.17
C VAL A 122 1.56 -5.96 -12.48
N TYR A 123 0.48 -5.50 -13.15
CA TYR A 123 0.30 -4.09 -13.49
C TYR A 123 0.26 -3.20 -12.23
N LEU A 124 -0.54 -3.59 -11.23
CA LEU A 124 -0.65 -2.86 -9.98
C LEU A 124 0.67 -2.84 -9.19
N PHE A 125 1.37 -3.97 -9.12
CA PHE A 125 2.69 -4.06 -8.50
C PHE A 125 3.68 -3.12 -9.19
N GLY A 126 3.68 -3.06 -10.52
CA GLY A 126 4.51 -2.12 -11.28
C GLY A 126 4.30 -0.67 -10.86
N MET A 127 3.07 -0.29 -10.46
CA MET A 127 2.78 1.04 -9.96
C MET A 127 3.32 1.31 -8.55
N VAL A 128 3.54 0.30 -7.71
CA VAL A 128 3.83 0.48 -6.27
C VAL A 128 5.17 -0.12 -5.81
N SER A 129 5.87 -0.86 -6.66
CA SER A 129 7.11 -1.58 -6.33
C SER A 129 8.16 -0.68 -5.65
N SER A 130 8.35 0.54 -6.16
CA SER A 130 9.29 1.50 -5.57
C SER A 130 8.91 1.90 -4.13
N GLU A 131 7.61 2.03 -3.84
CA GLU A 131 7.12 2.33 -2.50
C GLU A 131 7.23 1.15 -1.53
N LEU A 132 7.29 -0.06 -2.06
CA LEU A 132 7.57 -1.30 -1.33
C LEU A 132 9.07 -1.52 -1.09
N GLY A 133 9.94 -0.60 -1.55
CA GLY A 133 11.39 -0.75 -1.43
C GLY A 133 11.96 -1.80 -2.37
N LEU A 134 11.29 -2.04 -3.50
CA LEU A 134 11.68 -2.99 -4.54
C LEU A 134 12.09 -2.25 -5.81
N ILE A 135 13.16 -2.72 -6.45
CA ILE A 135 13.56 -2.33 -7.81
C ILE A 135 13.39 -3.56 -8.69
N VAL A 136 12.53 -3.44 -9.71
CA VAL A 136 12.29 -4.51 -10.68
C VAL A 136 13.41 -4.52 -11.72
N GLU A 137 14.03 -5.68 -11.94
CA GLU A 137 15.09 -5.88 -12.93
C GLU A 137 14.54 -6.52 -14.20
N ALA A 138 13.69 -7.53 -14.06
CA ALA A 138 13.04 -8.22 -15.18
C ALA A 138 11.71 -8.85 -14.76
N VAL A 139 10.75 -8.85 -15.69
CA VAL A 139 9.50 -9.63 -15.61
C VAL A 139 9.48 -10.59 -16.79
N GLN A 140 9.09 -11.83 -16.56
CA GLN A 140 9.11 -12.92 -17.52
C GLN A 140 7.89 -13.82 -17.33
N SER A 141 7.63 -14.70 -18.30
CA SER A 141 6.56 -15.70 -18.24
C SER A 141 7.01 -17.03 -17.64
N ALA A 142 8.30 -17.17 -17.32
CA ALA A 142 8.88 -18.39 -16.79
C ALA A 142 9.01 -18.27 -15.28
N TYR A 143 8.72 -19.35 -14.56
CA TYR A 143 8.86 -19.39 -13.12
C TYR A 143 10.32 -19.18 -12.63
N PRO A 144 10.58 -18.26 -11.68
CA PRO A 144 9.66 -17.29 -11.09
C PRO A 144 9.44 -16.07 -12.00
N ASP A 145 8.24 -15.47 -11.94
CA ASP A 145 7.81 -14.42 -12.88
C ASP A 145 8.67 -13.15 -12.86
N CYS A 146 9.33 -12.85 -11.75
CA CYS A 146 10.01 -11.57 -11.57
C CYS A 146 11.33 -11.68 -10.82
N GLU A 147 12.33 -11.00 -11.35
CA GLU A 147 13.61 -10.74 -10.69
C GLU A 147 13.64 -9.27 -10.23
N ALA A 148 13.88 -9.07 -8.94
CA ALA A 148 13.93 -7.76 -8.34
C ALA A 148 15.07 -7.66 -7.31
N LYS A 149 15.26 -6.45 -6.79
CA LYS A 149 16.13 -6.15 -5.65
C LYS A 149 15.30 -5.50 -4.56
N ARG A 150 15.36 -6.03 -3.33
CA ARG A 150 14.80 -5.39 -2.14
C ARG A 150 15.86 -4.58 -1.41
N CYS A 151 15.49 -3.40 -0.92
CA CYS A 151 16.37 -2.62 -0.08
C CYS A 151 16.48 -3.25 1.31
N VAL A 152 17.69 -3.55 1.75
CA VAL A 152 17.97 -4.11 3.09
C VAL A 152 18.62 -3.10 4.04
N ASP A 153 19.20 -2.02 3.51
CA ASP A 153 19.69 -0.88 4.28
C ASP A 153 19.66 0.37 3.40
N SER A 154 18.72 1.26 3.71
CA SER A 154 18.51 2.51 2.97
C SER A 154 19.67 3.49 3.12
N ARG A 155 20.27 3.56 4.31
CA ARG A 155 21.31 4.53 4.65
C ARG A 155 22.63 4.19 3.97
N GLN A 156 22.89 2.89 3.83
CA GLN A 156 24.09 2.38 3.15
C GLN A 156 23.82 1.98 1.69
N ASN A 157 22.61 2.24 1.17
CA ASN A 157 22.20 1.88 -0.19
C ASN A 157 22.49 0.40 -0.52
N ARG A 158 22.15 -0.52 0.40
CA ARG A 158 22.37 -1.96 0.23
C ARG A 158 21.09 -2.64 -0.25
N TRP A 159 21.25 -3.47 -1.28
CA TRP A 159 20.19 -4.15 -1.98
C TRP A 159 20.46 -5.65 -2.04
N GLN A 160 19.42 -6.46 -1.90
CA GLN A 160 19.49 -7.91 -1.99
C GLN A 160 18.56 -8.40 -3.11
N ARG A 161 19.04 -9.35 -3.93
CA ARG A 161 18.20 -10.01 -4.93
C ARG A 161 17.00 -10.71 -4.27
N VAL A 162 15.84 -10.64 -4.91
CA VAL A 162 14.62 -11.34 -4.53
C VAL A 162 13.92 -11.83 -5.80
N ARG A 163 13.50 -13.10 -5.80
CA ARG A 163 12.68 -13.73 -6.83
C ARG A 163 11.23 -13.69 -6.40
N ILE A 164 10.38 -13.18 -7.27
CA ILE A 164 8.97 -12.92 -6.97
C ILE A 164 8.10 -13.74 -7.91
N GLU A 165 7.09 -14.42 -7.34
CA GLU A 165 5.97 -14.97 -8.10
C GLU A 165 4.74 -14.07 -7.96
N PHE A 166 4.04 -13.82 -9.06
CA PHE A 166 2.78 -13.07 -9.04
C PHE A 166 1.61 -14.03 -9.08
N GLU A 167 0.67 -13.83 -8.15
CA GLU A 167 -0.52 -14.67 -8.08
C GLU A 167 -1.77 -13.82 -7.86
N PHE A 168 -2.94 -14.29 -8.28
CA PHE A 168 -4.17 -13.60 -7.92
C PHE A 168 -4.52 -13.85 -6.44
N TYR A 169 -4.54 -15.11 -6.04
CA TYR A 169 -4.60 -15.56 -4.64
C TYR A 169 -3.28 -16.20 -4.25
N SER A 170 -2.78 -15.97 -3.03
CA SER A 170 -1.53 -16.61 -2.60
C SER A 170 -1.55 -18.14 -2.65
N SER A 171 -2.73 -18.77 -2.48
CA SER A 171 -2.91 -20.22 -2.59
C SER A 171 -2.68 -20.75 -4.01
N ASN A 172 -2.85 -19.93 -5.05
CA ASN A 172 -2.57 -20.32 -6.44
C ASN A 172 -1.13 -20.80 -6.63
N PHE A 173 -0.16 -20.23 -5.90
CA PHE A 173 1.24 -20.68 -5.93
C PHE A 173 1.37 -22.18 -5.64
N LYS A 174 0.66 -22.63 -4.60
CA LYS A 174 0.59 -24.04 -4.21
C LYS A 174 -0.16 -24.86 -5.27
N ASP A 175 -1.27 -24.33 -5.77
CA ASP A 175 -2.14 -25.04 -6.71
C ASP A 175 -1.46 -25.24 -8.08
N HIS A 176 -0.60 -24.31 -8.50
CA HIS A 176 0.29 -24.42 -9.65
C HIS A 176 1.49 -25.37 -9.43
N GLY A 177 1.77 -25.76 -8.18
CA GLY A 177 2.86 -26.67 -7.84
C GLY A 177 4.25 -26.04 -7.92
N HIS A 178 4.35 -24.73 -7.70
CA HIS A 178 5.63 -24.02 -7.69
C HIS A 178 6.50 -24.44 -6.49
N ASP A 179 7.82 -24.56 -6.71
CA ASP A 179 8.80 -24.97 -5.70
C ASP A 179 9.24 -23.78 -4.83
N PRO A 180 8.87 -23.71 -3.54
CA PRO A 180 9.25 -22.60 -2.66
C PRO A 180 10.77 -22.38 -2.55
N GLY A 181 11.61 -23.40 -2.82
CA GLY A 181 13.07 -23.21 -2.82
C GLY A 181 13.60 -22.32 -3.95
N ARG A 182 12.78 -22.09 -4.98
CA ARG A 182 13.13 -21.34 -6.18
C ARG A 182 12.49 -19.95 -6.26
N CYS A 183 11.72 -19.56 -5.26
CA CYS A 183 11.08 -18.26 -5.13
C CYS A 183 11.33 -17.72 -3.72
N ASP A 184 11.43 -16.39 -3.57
CA ASP A 184 11.73 -15.77 -2.27
C ASP A 184 10.50 -15.02 -1.70
N MET A 185 9.54 -14.65 -2.56
CA MET A 185 8.39 -13.82 -2.20
C MET A 185 7.21 -14.05 -3.15
N ILE A 186 5.98 -14.00 -2.62
CA ILE A 186 4.76 -13.95 -3.42
C ILE A 186 4.20 -12.53 -3.36
N VAL A 187 3.81 -11.99 -4.51
CA VAL A 187 3.01 -10.76 -4.58
C VAL A 187 1.64 -11.13 -5.12
N CYS A 188 0.58 -10.89 -4.34
CA CYS A 188 -0.77 -11.28 -4.73
C CYS A 188 -1.81 -10.17 -4.52
N TRP A 189 -2.99 -10.33 -5.13
CA TRP A 189 -4.11 -9.43 -4.83
C TRP A 189 -4.67 -9.70 -3.43
N GLU A 190 -4.93 -10.97 -3.11
CA GLU A 190 -5.49 -11.40 -1.82
C GLU A 190 -4.67 -12.55 -1.22
N HIS A 191 -4.35 -12.46 0.07
CA HIS A 191 -3.60 -13.48 0.79
C HIS A 191 -4.55 -14.38 1.58
N ASP A 192 -4.70 -15.61 1.09
CA ASP A 192 -5.64 -16.62 1.56
C ASP A 192 -4.95 -17.93 2.02
N TRP A 193 -3.62 -17.95 2.08
CA TRP A 193 -2.82 -19.10 2.49
C TRP A 193 -1.98 -18.81 3.75
N PRO A 194 -2.56 -18.92 4.96
CA PRO A 194 -1.88 -18.56 6.21
C PRO A 194 -0.60 -19.36 6.51
N GLU A 195 -0.52 -20.60 6.01
CA GLU A 195 0.60 -21.52 6.19
C GLU A 195 1.67 -21.38 5.08
N CYS A 196 1.60 -20.31 4.28
CA CYS A 196 2.57 -20.05 3.23
C CYS A 196 4.00 -19.99 3.80
N PRO A 197 4.95 -20.74 3.23
CA PRO A 197 6.33 -20.76 3.72
C PRO A 197 7.16 -19.55 3.23
N LEU A 198 6.62 -18.74 2.32
CA LEU A 198 7.29 -17.59 1.72
C LEU A 198 6.77 -16.27 2.31
N GLU A 199 7.56 -15.21 2.16
CA GLU A 199 7.10 -13.85 2.43
C GLU A 199 6.00 -13.47 1.42
N VAL A 200 4.87 -12.91 1.88
CA VAL A 200 3.75 -12.54 1.01
C VAL A 200 3.46 -11.05 1.12
N ILE A 201 3.37 -10.38 -0.03
CA ILE A 201 2.87 -9.01 -0.16
C ILE A 201 1.46 -9.05 -0.75
N GLU A 202 0.47 -8.71 0.07
CA GLU A 202 -0.93 -8.55 -0.36
C GLU A 202 -1.19 -7.12 -0.86
N LEU A 203 -1.36 -6.97 -2.18
CA LEU A 203 -1.52 -5.66 -2.81
C LEU A 203 -2.79 -4.94 -2.39
N ARG A 204 -3.88 -5.65 -2.07
CA ARG A 204 -5.14 -5.04 -1.61
C ARG A 204 -4.92 -4.20 -0.35
N SER A 205 -4.35 -4.80 0.69
CA SER A 205 -3.97 -4.10 1.91
C SER A 205 -2.88 -3.02 1.68
N VAL A 206 -1.93 -3.26 0.76
CA VAL A 206 -0.91 -2.26 0.41
C VAL A 206 -1.56 -1.00 -0.14
N ILE A 207 -2.43 -1.09 -1.15
CA ILE A 207 -3.00 0.11 -1.77
C ILE A 207 -3.86 0.91 -0.79
N ASP A 208 -4.62 0.24 0.09
CA ASP A 208 -5.38 0.90 1.15
C ASP A 208 -4.47 1.73 2.06
N SER A 209 -3.26 1.21 2.36
CA SER A 209 -2.26 1.92 3.16
C SER A 209 -1.55 3.06 2.43
N LEU A 210 -1.49 3.03 1.10
CA LEU A 210 -0.86 4.06 0.26
C LEU A 210 -1.82 5.23 -0.02
N GLU A 211 -3.13 4.97 -0.03
CA GLU A 211 -4.15 6.02 -0.13
C GLU A 211 -4.42 6.73 1.20
N GLY A 212 -4.20 6.04 2.34
CA GLY A 212 -4.40 6.53 3.71
C GLY A 212 -3.50 7.65 4.19
#